data_AF-A0A1G9YWQ9-F1
#
_entry.id   AF-A0A1G9YWQ9-F1
#
_cell.length_a   1.000
_cell.length_b   1.000
_cell.length_c   1.000
_cell.angle_alpha   90.00
_cell.angle_beta   90.00
_cell.angle_gamma   90.00
#
_symmetry.space_group_name_H-M   'P 1'
#
loop_
_entity.id
_entity.type
_entity.pdbx_description
1 polymer ?
#
loop_
_entity_poly.entity_id
_entity_poly.type
_entity_poly.pdbx_seq_one_letter_code
_entity_poly.pdbx_strand_id
1 'polypeptide(L)'
;MPTRPVYVYTELIPAEVLRLKGEHLRRWAKLWWRRRTDELQAEAGSYKEYRRLLAKATHERAELRRSGKLIDSMSALVGSHLRHEMSARGWDHPWPKLAPGMGSVGGRRMGSPTVQWPATFLVTIDEQLVDQMQRATHKVSEEAVQYLAAGHQKVPDWMHPVVTTGDVMRAAVNRAIADWYPGPEHGVWDHLPHR
;
A
#
# COMPACT_ATOMS: atom_id res chain seq x y z
N MET A 1 -0.39 -14.79 -5.23
CA MET A 1 -1.57 -13.91 -5.19
C MET A 1 -1.42 -12.87 -6.27
N PRO A 2 -2.51 -12.53 -6.98
CA PRO A 2 -2.46 -11.48 -7.98
C PRO A 2 -2.20 -10.13 -7.29
N THR A 3 -1.37 -9.33 -7.94
CA THR A 3 -1.05 -7.98 -7.47
C THR A 3 -1.38 -6.99 -8.58
N ARG A 4 -1.85 -5.80 -8.22
CA ARG A 4 -2.21 -4.75 -9.17
C ARG A 4 -1.23 -3.58 -9.07
N PRO A 5 -0.72 -3.06 -10.19
CA PRO A 5 0.02 -1.80 -10.19
C PRO A 5 -0.93 -0.65 -9.82
N VAL A 6 -0.50 0.19 -8.88
CA VAL A 6 -1.22 1.38 -8.41
C VAL A 6 -0.28 2.58 -8.47
N TYR A 7 -0.70 3.63 -9.16
CA TYR A 7 -0.02 4.92 -9.13
C TYR A 7 -0.42 5.69 -7.88
N VAL A 8 0.58 6.19 -7.16
CA VAL A 8 0.38 7.03 -5.98
C VAL A 8 0.85 8.43 -6.29
N TYR A 9 -0.06 9.38 -6.08
CA TYR A 9 0.12 10.79 -6.34
C TYR A 9 0.31 11.52 -5.00
N THR A 10 1.43 12.21 -4.84
CA THR A 10 1.82 12.85 -3.57
C THR A 10 2.68 14.09 -3.83
N GLU A 11 3.02 14.82 -2.77
CA GLU A 11 4.03 15.88 -2.79
C GLU A 11 5.44 15.33 -3.05
N LEU A 12 6.36 16.19 -3.54
CA LEU A 12 7.73 15.80 -3.91
C LEU A 12 8.53 15.22 -2.74
N ILE A 13 8.47 15.87 -1.57
CA ILE A 13 9.25 15.45 -0.39
C ILE A 13 8.86 14.03 0.05
N PRO A 14 7.56 13.70 0.24
CA PRO A 14 7.12 12.33 0.47
C PRO A 14 7.63 11.31 -0.56
N ALA A 15 7.61 11.65 -1.85
CA ALA A 15 8.05 10.74 -2.90
C ALA A 15 9.55 10.45 -2.82
N GLU A 16 10.37 11.47 -2.59
CA GLU A 16 11.82 11.32 -2.51
C GLU A 16 12.25 10.53 -1.25
N VAL A 17 11.63 10.84 -0.12
CA VAL A 17 11.84 10.10 1.13
C VAL A 17 11.47 8.62 0.96
N LEU A 18 10.35 8.32 0.30
CA LEU A 18 9.98 6.93 -0.02
C LEU A 18 10.94 6.27 -1.00
N ARG A 19 11.46 6.99 -2.00
CA ARG A 19 12.44 6.46 -2.96
C ARG A 19 13.70 6.00 -2.25
N LEU A 20 14.29 6.88 -1.42
CA LEU A 20 15.50 6.58 -0.65
C LEU A 20 15.29 5.37 0.30
N LYS A 21 14.13 5.30 0.97
CA LYS A 21 13.78 4.11 1.77
C LYS A 21 13.64 2.87 0.92
N GLY A 22 12.98 2.98 -0.23
CA GLY A 22 12.84 1.88 -1.18
C GLY A 22 14.19 1.32 -1.62
N GLU A 23 15.19 2.18 -1.84
CA GLU A 23 16.57 1.77 -2.15
C GLU A 23 17.23 1.02 -0.98
N HIS A 24 17.12 1.55 0.23
CA HIS A 24 17.64 0.91 1.42
C HIS A 24 17.02 -0.48 1.64
N LEU A 25 15.69 -0.57 1.60
CA LEU A 25 14.94 -1.82 1.73
C LEU A 25 15.33 -2.82 0.64
N ARG A 26 15.45 -2.37 -0.62
CA ARG A 26 15.87 -3.24 -1.74
C ARG A 26 17.26 -3.81 -1.54
N ARG A 27 18.21 -3.03 -1.02
CA ARG A 27 19.58 -3.50 -0.77
C ARG A 27 19.58 -4.63 0.26
N TRP A 28 18.89 -4.44 1.38
CA TRP A 28 18.74 -5.47 2.41
C TRP A 28 17.99 -6.70 1.91
N ALA A 29 16.87 -6.49 1.20
CA ALA A 29 16.08 -7.56 0.60
C ALA A 29 16.92 -8.44 -0.33
N LYS A 30 17.79 -7.81 -1.15
CA LYS A 30 18.68 -8.51 -2.07
C LYS A 30 19.69 -9.37 -1.31
N LEU A 31 20.30 -8.85 -0.24
CA LEU A 31 21.25 -9.60 0.57
C LEU A 31 20.59 -10.77 1.31
N TRP A 32 19.44 -10.51 1.94
CA TRP A 32 18.67 -11.55 2.63
C TRP A 32 18.22 -12.64 1.65
N TRP A 33 17.66 -12.25 0.50
CA TRP A 33 17.18 -13.22 -0.48
C TRP A 33 18.33 -14.04 -1.07
N ARG A 34 19.48 -13.42 -1.34
CA ARG A 34 20.68 -14.14 -1.80
C ARG A 34 21.12 -15.19 -0.78
N ARG A 35 21.24 -14.81 0.49
CA ARG A 35 21.59 -15.75 1.57
C ARG A 35 20.61 -16.92 1.61
N ARG A 36 19.31 -16.61 1.54
CA ARG A 36 18.27 -17.64 1.55
C ARG A 36 18.36 -18.56 0.33
N THR A 37 18.60 -18.04 -0.86
CA THR A 37 18.76 -18.89 -2.06
C THR A 37 19.99 -19.77 -1.99
N ASP A 38 21.08 -19.26 -1.42
CA ASP A 38 22.33 -20.02 -1.25
C ASP A 38 22.12 -21.18 -0.24
N GLU A 39 21.41 -20.93 0.87
CA GLU A 39 21.01 -21.98 1.83
C GLU A 39 20.14 -23.06 1.18
N LEU A 40 19.11 -22.67 0.43
CA LEU A 40 18.21 -23.62 -0.24
C LEU A 40 18.93 -24.43 -1.31
N GLN A 41 19.94 -23.84 -1.97
CA GLN A 41 20.77 -24.55 -2.94
C GLN A 41 21.69 -25.58 -2.24
N ALA A 42 22.22 -25.26 -1.06
CA ALA A 42 23.02 -26.18 -0.26
C ALA A 42 22.17 -27.33 0.35
N GLU A 43 20.91 -27.06 0.69
CA GLU A 43 19.95 -28.05 1.22
C GLU A 43 19.47 -29.02 0.13
N ALA A 44 19.34 -28.55 -1.11
CA ALA A 44 18.78 -29.35 -2.19
C ALA A 44 19.75 -30.44 -2.69
N GLY A 45 19.30 -31.70 -2.71
CA GLY A 45 20.04 -32.80 -3.34
C GLY A 45 19.91 -32.85 -4.86
N SER A 46 19.01 -32.03 -5.44
CA SER A 46 18.82 -31.94 -6.89
C SER A 46 18.25 -30.58 -7.32
N TYR A 47 18.37 -30.26 -8.62
CA TYR A 47 17.78 -29.05 -9.18
C TYR A 47 16.24 -29.00 -9.05
N LYS A 48 15.57 -30.15 -9.18
CA LYS A 48 14.10 -30.25 -9.02
C LYS A 48 13.68 -29.91 -7.59
N GLU A 49 14.44 -30.39 -6.61
CA GLU A 49 14.21 -30.09 -5.20
C GLU A 49 14.48 -28.61 -4.89
N TYR A 50 15.58 -28.06 -5.39
CA TYR A 50 15.87 -26.62 -5.27
C TYR A 50 14.71 -25.76 -5.78
N ARG A 51 14.15 -26.08 -6.96
CA ARG A 51 12.98 -25.36 -7.51
C ARG A 51 11.75 -25.44 -6.61
N ARG A 52 11.50 -26.60 -6.00
CA ARG A 52 10.40 -26.78 -5.03
C ARG A 52 10.61 -25.94 -3.77
N LEU A 53 11.82 -25.98 -3.21
CA LEU A 53 12.21 -25.19 -2.04
C LEU A 53 12.10 -23.68 -2.33
N LEU A 54 12.57 -23.23 -3.49
CA LEU A 54 12.48 -21.84 -3.92
C LEU A 54 11.02 -21.36 -4.05
N ALA A 55 10.13 -22.19 -4.59
CA ALA A 55 8.70 -21.88 -4.66
C ALA A 55 8.09 -21.74 -3.26
N LYS A 56 8.43 -22.64 -2.32
CA LYS A 56 8.01 -22.54 -0.91
C LYS A 56 8.51 -21.26 -0.24
N ALA A 57 9.79 -20.93 -0.39
CA ALA A 57 10.37 -19.72 0.17
C ALA A 57 9.77 -18.43 -0.43
N THR A 58 9.42 -18.46 -1.73
CA THR A 58 8.72 -17.35 -2.39
C THR A 58 7.33 -17.15 -1.79
N HIS A 59 6.59 -18.24 -1.53
CA HIS A 59 5.31 -18.18 -0.85
C HIS A 59 5.46 -17.63 0.58
N GLU A 60 6.41 -18.16 1.35
CA GLU A 60 6.70 -17.70 2.72
C GLU A 60 7.01 -16.20 2.76
N ARG A 61 7.85 -15.71 1.84
CA ARG A 61 8.15 -14.28 1.71
C ARG A 61 6.89 -13.45 1.45
N ALA A 62 5.97 -13.94 0.62
CA ALA A 62 4.70 -13.26 0.37
C ALA A 62 3.80 -13.21 1.61
N GLU A 63 3.76 -14.28 2.41
CA GLU A 63 3.04 -14.32 3.70
C GLU A 63 3.63 -13.35 4.72
N LEU A 64 4.97 -13.29 4.83
CA LEU A 64 5.65 -12.34 5.71
C LEU A 64 5.36 -10.89 5.30
N ARG A 65 5.33 -10.59 4.01
CA ARG A 65 4.89 -9.27 3.51
C ARG A 65 3.43 -8.98 3.81
N ARG A 66 2.55 -9.99 3.71
CA ARG A 66 1.12 -9.81 3.99
C ARG A 66 0.86 -9.51 5.46
N SER A 67 1.58 -10.19 6.34
CA SER A 67 1.51 -9.99 7.79
C SER A 67 2.28 -8.76 8.30
N GLY A 68 2.94 -8.00 7.41
CA GLY A 68 3.77 -6.84 7.79
C GLY A 68 5.09 -7.22 8.47
N LYS A 69 5.39 -8.51 8.63
CA LYS A 69 6.63 -9.02 9.24
C LYS A 69 7.86 -8.86 8.34
N LEU A 70 7.66 -8.63 7.04
CA LEU A 70 8.73 -8.35 6.10
C LEU A 70 8.39 -7.13 5.23
N ILE A 71 9.14 -6.06 5.43
CA ILE A 71 9.11 -4.86 4.60
C ILE A 71 10.43 -4.81 3.85
N ASP A 72 10.40 -5.16 2.57
CA ASP A 72 11.61 -5.39 1.76
C ASP A 72 11.56 -4.65 0.41
N SER A 73 10.52 -3.82 0.22
CA SER A 73 10.29 -3.00 -0.96
C SER A 73 9.34 -1.87 -0.61
N MET A 74 9.34 -0.81 -1.44
CA MET A 74 8.36 0.28 -1.33
C MET A 74 6.92 -0.23 -1.42
N SER A 75 6.67 -1.24 -2.25
CA SER A 75 5.35 -1.87 -2.38
C SER A 75 4.91 -2.61 -1.11
N ALA A 76 5.82 -3.34 -0.46
CA ALA A 76 5.54 -3.97 0.83
C ALA A 76 5.31 -2.92 1.94
N LEU A 77 6.12 -1.85 1.94
CA LEU A 77 5.99 -0.74 2.89
C LEU A 77 4.62 -0.07 2.76
N VAL A 78 4.26 0.40 1.55
CA VAL A 78 2.98 1.07 1.30
C VAL A 78 1.81 0.12 1.53
N GLY A 79 1.91 -1.14 1.08
CA GLY A 79 0.86 -2.15 1.29
C GLY A 79 0.59 -2.44 2.77
N SER A 80 1.62 -2.51 3.60
CA SER A 80 1.47 -2.70 5.05
C SER A 80 0.74 -1.51 5.70
N HIS A 81 1.16 -0.29 5.39
CA HIS A 81 0.54 0.92 5.95
C HIS A 81 -0.87 1.16 5.39
N LEU A 82 -1.15 0.72 4.16
CA LEU A 82 -2.51 0.74 3.62
C LEU A 82 -3.44 -0.18 4.41
N ARG A 83 -3.00 -1.38 4.80
CA ARG A 83 -3.81 -2.24 5.68
C ARG A 83 -4.05 -1.59 7.03
N HIS A 84 -3.03 -0.95 7.60
CA HIS A 84 -3.17 -0.21 8.84
C HIS A 84 -4.21 0.91 8.70
N GLU A 85 -4.17 1.70 7.62
CA GLU A 85 -5.17 2.74 7.34
C GLU A 85 -6.58 2.16 7.19
N MET A 86 -6.73 1.05 6.46
CA MET A 86 -8.02 0.37 6.31
C MET A 86 -8.55 -0.10 7.67
N SER A 87 -7.70 -0.71 8.51
CA SER A 87 -8.06 -1.17 9.85
C SER A 87 -8.40 -0.02 10.80
N ALA A 88 -7.59 1.03 10.83
CA ALA A 88 -7.80 2.21 11.68
C ALA A 88 -9.10 2.96 11.36
N ARG A 89 -9.56 2.89 10.11
CA ARG A 89 -10.86 3.45 9.68
C ARG A 89 -12.04 2.52 9.97
N GLY A 90 -11.79 1.33 10.51
CA GLY A 90 -12.80 0.29 10.67
C GLY A 90 -13.28 -0.29 9.34
N TRP A 91 -12.46 -0.22 8.27
CA TRP A 91 -12.80 -0.69 6.92
C TRP A 91 -12.25 -2.09 6.62
N ASP A 92 -11.62 -2.74 7.60
CA ASP A 92 -11.09 -4.09 7.48
C ASP A 92 -12.17 -5.16 7.66
N HIS A 93 -13.18 -5.09 6.79
CA HIS A 93 -14.27 -6.05 6.70
C HIS A 93 -14.72 -6.18 5.24
N PRO A 94 -15.50 -7.23 4.90
CA PRO A 94 -16.09 -7.35 3.57
C PRO A 94 -16.99 -6.16 3.25
N TRP A 95 -16.79 -5.56 2.07
CA TRP A 95 -17.65 -4.51 1.53
C TRP A 95 -18.52 -5.05 0.39
N PRO A 96 -19.74 -4.51 0.20
CA PRO A 96 -20.58 -4.83 -0.96
C PRO A 96 -19.80 -4.71 -2.27
N LYS A 97 -20.07 -5.60 -3.21
CA LYS A 97 -19.48 -5.52 -4.56
C LYS A 97 -19.96 -4.25 -5.25
N LEU A 98 -19.06 -3.58 -5.96
CA LEU A 98 -19.44 -2.47 -6.83
C LEU A 98 -20.28 -2.98 -7.99
N ALA A 99 -21.28 -2.20 -8.37
CA ALA A 99 -22.00 -2.46 -9.61
C ALA A 99 -21.04 -2.39 -10.81
N PRO A 100 -21.29 -3.15 -11.90
CA PRO A 100 -20.51 -3.04 -13.12
C PRO A 100 -20.40 -1.58 -13.58
N GLY A 101 -19.19 -1.15 -13.94
CA GLY A 101 -18.91 0.24 -14.35
C GLY A 101 -18.67 1.23 -13.21
N MET A 102 -18.96 0.88 -11.95
CA MET A 102 -18.69 1.72 -10.77
C MET A 102 -17.30 1.49 -10.17
N GLY A 103 -16.61 0.43 -10.61
CA GLY A 103 -15.18 0.25 -10.34
C GLY A 103 -14.41 1.46 -10.86
N SER A 104 -13.44 1.96 -10.10
CA SER A 104 -12.69 3.21 -10.37
C SER A 104 -12.39 3.40 -11.86
N VAL A 105 -13.27 4.11 -12.57
CA VAL A 105 -13.01 4.55 -13.94
C VAL A 105 -11.83 5.50 -13.82
N GLY A 106 -10.75 5.26 -14.56
CA GLY A 106 -9.59 6.15 -14.55
C GLY A 106 -10.06 7.58 -14.79
N GLY A 107 -9.81 8.48 -13.83
CA GLY A 107 -10.36 9.83 -13.88
C GLY A 107 -10.68 10.40 -12.50
N ARG A 108 -11.09 11.67 -12.51
CA ARG A 108 -11.42 12.43 -11.31
C ARG A 108 -12.81 12.05 -10.81
N ARG A 109 -12.95 11.76 -9.50
CA ARG A 109 -14.28 11.62 -8.88
C ARG A 109 -14.96 12.98 -8.75
N MET A 110 -16.26 13.05 -9.01
CA MET A 110 -17.06 14.25 -8.76
C MET A 110 -16.89 14.69 -7.29
N GLY A 111 -16.64 15.99 -7.06
CA GLY A 111 -16.40 16.53 -5.71
C GLY A 111 -14.97 16.41 -5.19
N SER A 112 -14.08 15.64 -5.82
CA SER A 112 -12.68 15.59 -5.41
C SER A 112 -11.96 16.92 -5.73
N PRO A 113 -11.09 17.44 -4.85
CA PRO A 113 -10.35 18.68 -5.10
C PRO A 113 -9.59 18.69 -6.43
N THR A 114 -9.50 19.86 -7.08
CA THR A 114 -8.63 20.06 -8.25
C THR A 114 -7.19 20.27 -7.77
N VAL A 115 -6.53 19.21 -7.33
CA VAL A 115 -5.13 19.28 -6.86
C VAL A 115 -4.25 18.53 -7.84
N GLN A 116 -3.25 19.22 -8.39
CA GLN A 116 -2.16 18.58 -9.12
C GLN A 116 -1.12 18.13 -8.11
N TRP A 117 -0.69 16.87 -8.22
CA TRP A 117 0.35 16.31 -7.37
C TRP A 117 1.66 16.30 -8.15
N PRO A 118 2.72 16.96 -7.64
CA PRO A 118 3.96 17.13 -8.39
C PRO A 118 4.78 15.85 -8.52
N ALA A 119 4.48 14.81 -7.72
CA ALA A 119 5.17 13.53 -7.78
C ALA A 119 4.19 12.37 -7.95
N THR A 120 4.61 11.40 -8.77
CA THR A 120 3.92 10.13 -8.95
C THR A 120 4.92 8.99 -8.88
N PHE A 121 4.58 7.91 -8.18
CA PHE A 121 5.36 6.68 -8.22
C PHE A 121 4.44 5.46 -8.29
N LEU A 122 4.99 4.36 -8.80
CA LEU A 122 4.27 3.11 -8.97
C LEU A 122 4.59 2.14 -7.83
N VAL A 123 3.53 1.57 -7.23
CA VAL A 123 3.63 0.45 -6.29
C VAL A 123 2.78 -0.71 -6.75
N THR A 124 3.16 -1.91 -6.34
CA THR A 124 2.42 -3.14 -6.62
C THR A 124 1.74 -3.60 -5.34
N ILE A 125 0.41 -3.48 -5.28
CA ILE A 125 -0.38 -3.79 -4.09
C ILE A 125 -1.16 -5.08 -4.32
N ASP A 126 -1.47 -5.79 -3.24
CA ASP A 126 -2.35 -6.94 -3.27
C ASP A 126 -3.72 -6.57 -3.89
N GLU A 127 -4.18 -7.35 -4.87
CA GLU A 127 -5.39 -7.02 -5.62
C GLU A 127 -6.63 -6.97 -4.72
N GLN A 128 -6.73 -7.87 -3.74
CA GLN A 128 -7.88 -7.91 -2.82
C GLN A 128 -7.90 -6.66 -1.94
N LEU A 129 -6.74 -6.21 -1.47
CA LEU A 129 -6.62 -4.97 -0.71
C LEU A 129 -7.01 -3.74 -1.54
N VAL A 130 -6.61 -3.67 -2.81
CA VAL A 130 -7.02 -2.59 -3.72
C VAL A 130 -8.53 -2.60 -3.94
N ASP A 131 -9.11 -3.76 -4.21
CA ASP A 131 -10.55 -3.91 -4.42
C ASP A 131 -11.35 -3.55 -3.17
N GLN A 132 -10.89 -3.95 -1.98
CA GLN A 132 -11.49 -3.61 -0.70
C GLN A 132 -11.46 -2.10 -0.45
N MET A 133 -10.32 -1.45 -0.67
CA MET A 133 -10.18 0.01 -0.59
C MET A 133 -11.13 0.72 -1.57
N GLN A 134 -11.22 0.25 -2.82
CA GLN A 134 -12.12 0.84 -3.82
C GLN A 134 -13.59 0.74 -3.41
N ARG A 135 -14.02 -0.41 -2.89
CA ARG A 135 -15.38 -0.63 -2.38
C ARG A 135 -15.69 0.23 -1.15
N ALA A 136 -14.77 0.26 -0.20
CA ALA A 136 -14.89 1.06 1.01
C ALA A 136 -15.06 2.54 0.66
N THR A 137 -14.12 3.10 -0.12
CA THR A 137 -14.15 4.52 -0.52
C THR A 137 -15.40 4.88 -1.33
N HIS A 138 -15.92 3.99 -2.16
CA HIS A 138 -17.20 4.20 -2.84
C HIS A 138 -18.35 4.26 -1.83
N LYS A 139 -18.46 3.25 -0.96
CA LYS A 139 -19.59 3.15 -0.03
C LYS A 139 -19.62 4.30 0.97
N VAL A 140 -18.47 4.68 1.53
CA VAL A 140 -18.41 5.80 2.50
C VAL A 140 -18.66 7.17 1.86
N SER A 141 -18.46 7.29 0.54
CA SER A 141 -18.67 8.56 -0.19
C SER A 141 -20.00 8.61 -0.92
N GLU A 142 -20.81 7.54 -0.86
CA GLU A 142 -22.00 7.38 -1.70
C GLU A 142 -22.99 8.53 -1.53
N GLU A 143 -23.32 8.87 -0.28
CA GLU A 143 -24.25 9.95 0.05
C GLU A 143 -23.75 11.31 -0.46
N ALA A 144 -22.48 11.64 -0.20
CA ALA A 144 -21.88 12.90 -0.66
C ALA A 144 -21.79 13.00 -2.18
N VAL A 145 -21.50 11.89 -2.86
CA VAL A 145 -21.49 11.84 -4.33
C VAL A 145 -22.89 12.03 -4.90
N GLN A 146 -23.92 11.38 -4.32
CA GLN A 146 -25.31 11.56 -4.74
C GLN A 146 -25.79 13.00 -4.52
N TYR A 147 -25.42 13.60 -3.38
CA TYR A 147 -25.70 15.00 -3.08
C TYR A 147 -25.09 15.92 -4.15
N LEU A 148 -23.82 15.76 -4.48
CA LEU A 148 -23.19 16.55 -5.55
C LEU A 148 -23.82 16.29 -6.93
N ALA A 149 -24.18 15.04 -7.23
CA ALA A 149 -24.82 14.67 -8.48
C ALA A 149 -26.22 15.31 -8.66
N ALA A 150 -26.89 15.66 -7.56
CA ALA A 150 -28.15 16.41 -7.58
C ALA A 150 -27.98 17.91 -7.93
N GLY A 151 -26.77 18.37 -8.20
CA GLY A 151 -26.48 19.75 -8.62
C GLY A 151 -26.01 20.69 -7.51
N HIS A 152 -25.80 20.17 -6.31
CA HIS A 152 -25.23 20.96 -5.21
C HIS A 152 -23.74 21.24 -5.44
N GLN A 153 -23.28 22.45 -5.12
CA GLN A 153 -21.90 22.89 -5.38
C GLN A 153 -20.88 22.39 -4.34
N LYS A 154 -21.30 22.17 -3.09
CA LYS A 154 -20.44 21.78 -1.97
C LYS A 154 -21.16 20.81 -1.05
N VAL A 155 -20.48 19.76 -0.62
CA VAL A 155 -20.93 18.86 0.45
C VAL A 155 -21.00 19.64 1.78
N PRO A 156 -22.11 19.60 2.53
CA PRO A 156 -22.23 20.27 3.82
C PRO A 156 -21.25 19.71 4.86
N ASP A 157 -20.80 20.54 5.79
CA ASP A 157 -19.75 20.13 6.76
C ASP A 157 -20.23 19.05 7.77
N TRP A 158 -21.55 18.86 7.91
CA TRP A 158 -22.15 17.80 8.73
C TRP A 158 -22.26 16.44 8.01
N MET A 159 -22.05 16.40 6.69
CA MET A 159 -22.08 15.19 5.89
C MET A 159 -20.68 14.61 5.76
N HIS A 160 -20.56 13.28 5.67
CA HIS A 160 -19.27 12.66 5.41
C HIS A 160 -18.67 13.17 4.08
N PRO A 161 -17.41 13.61 4.06
CA PRO A 161 -16.82 14.12 2.83
C PRO A 161 -16.58 13.00 1.81
N VAL A 162 -16.43 13.38 0.54
CA VAL A 162 -16.00 12.44 -0.51
C VAL A 162 -14.57 11.98 -0.21
N VAL A 163 -14.40 10.68 0.00
CA VAL A 163 -13.09 10.04 0.17
C VAL A 163 -12.72 9.27 -1.09
N THR A 164 -11.54 9.57 -1.63
CA THR A 164 -11.00 8.87 -2.80
C THR A 164 -10.00 7.79 -2.41
N THR A 165 -9.74 6.85 -3.31
CA THR A 165 -8.62 5.91 -3.17
C THR A 165 -7.29 6.63 -3.04
N GLY A 166 -7.12 7.76 -3.73
CA GLY A 166 -5.93 8.60 -3.63
C GLY A 166 -5.71 9.17 -2.22
N ASP A 167 -6.78 9.55 -1.52
CA ASP A 167 -6.70 10.05 -0.14
C ASP A 167 -6.19 8.96 0.81
N VAL A 168 -6.73 7.75 0.69
CA VAL A 168 -6.32 6.60 1.51
C VAL A 168 -4.87 6.22 1.20
N MET A 169 -4.48 6.19 -0.08
CA MET A 169 -3.09 5.91 -0.47
C MET A 169 -2.12 6.98 0.05
N ARG A 170 -2.48 8.26 0.00
CA ARG A 170 -1.68 9.35 0.58
C ARG A 170 -1.55 9.21 2.09
N ALA A 171 -2.64 8.90 2.79
CA ALA A 171 -2.60 8.67 4.24
C ALA A 171 -1.65 7.52 4.59
N ALA A 172 -1.71 6.41 3.84
CA ALA A 172 -0.80 5.28 4.02
C ALA A 172 0.66 5.65 3.76
N VAL A 173 0.93 6.44 2.73
CA VAL A 173 2.27 6.97 2.43
C VAL A 173 2.79 7.88 3.53
N ASN A 174 1.97 8.82 4.00
CA ASN A 174 2.35 9.75 5.04
C ASN A 174 2.66 9.01 6.35
N ARG A 175 1.86 7.99 6.70
CA ARG A 175 2.15 7.12 7.83
C ARG A 175 3.46 6.36 7.64
N ALA A 176 3.68 5.74 6.48
CA ALA A 176 4.94 5.05 6.17
C ALA A 176 6.17 5.98 6.23
N ILE A 177 5.98 7.27 5.99
CA ILE A 177 7.03 8.26 6.14
C ILE A 177 7.29 8.54 7.62
N ALA A 178 6.23 8.83 8.38
CA ALA A 178 6.27 9.16 9.81
C ALA A 178 6.84 8.02 10.67
N ASP A 179 6.38 6.78 10.49
CA ASP A 179 6.78 5.63 11.31
C ASP A 179 8.28 5.30 11.21
N TRP A 180 8.94 5.78 10.16
CA TRP A 180 10.36 5.54 9.93
C TRP A 180 11.24 6.75 10.25
N TYR A 181 10.67 7.95 10.19
CA TYR A 181 11.32 9.17 10.65
C TYR A 181 10.59 9.62 11.91
N PRO A 182 10.65 8.83 13.01
CA PRO A 182 10.29 9.43 14.28
C PRO A 182 11.27 10.61 14.42
N GLY A 183 10.79 11.80 14.80
CA GLY A 183 11.57 13.03 14.69
C GLY A 183 12.98 12.95 15.30
N PRO A 184 13.81 14.00 15.20
CA PRO A 184 15.19 14.02 15.71
C PRO A 184 15.35 13.61 17.20
N GLU A 185 14.25 13.52 17.94
CA GLU A 185 14.12 13.15 19.35
C GLU A 185 14.09 11.63 19.59
N HIS A 186 13.88 10.83 18.54
CA HIS A 186 13.89 9.38 18.61
C HIS A 186 15.08 8.86 17.79
N GLY A 187 16.16 8.55 18.51
CA GLY A 187 17.37 7.97 17.95
C GLY A 187 17.03 6.83 16.99
N VAL A 188 17.18 7.11 15.70
CA VAL A 188 17.28 6.11 14.64
C VAL A 188 18.33 5.11 15.10
N TRP A 189 18.04 3.80 15.06
CA TRP A 189 18.94 2.62 15.14
C TRP A 189 18.57 1.52 16.17
N ASP A 190 17.66 1.73 17.13
CA ASP A 190 17.39 0.72 18.19
C ASP A 190 16.39 -0.40 17.83
N HIS A 191 15.83 -0.43 16.62
CA HIS A 191 14.78 -1.40 16.25
C HIS A 191 15.22 -2.44 15.21
N LEU A 192 16.48 -2.44 14.82
CA LEU A 192 17.01 -3.52 13.98
C LEU A 192 17.45 -4.67 14.89
N PRO A 193 16.98 -5.91 14.66
CA PRO A 193 17.43 -7.04 15.45
C PRO A 193 18.94 -7.21 15.28
N HIS A 194 19.69 -6.89 16.33
CA HIS A 194 21.10 -7.26 16.44
C HIS A 194 21.19 -8.79 16.47
N ARG A 195 21.65 -9.39 15.37
CA ARG A 195 22.20 -10.76 15.35
C ARG A 195 23.32 -10.85 14.34
#